data_AF-A0A6N6S7J5-F1
#
_entry.id   AF-A0A6N6S7J5-F1
#
_cell.length_a   1.000
_cell.length_b   1.000
_cell.length_c   1.000
_cell.angle_alpha   90.00
_cell.angle_beta   90.00
_cell.angle_gamma   90.00
#
_symmetry.space_group_name_H-M   'P 1'
#
loop_
_entity.id
_entity.type
_entity.pdbx_description
1 polymer ?
#
loop_
_entity_poly.entity_id
_entity_poly.type
_entity_poly.pdbx_seq_one_letter_code
_entity_poly.pdbx_strand_id
1 'polypeptide(L)'
;GKAATLAWPIGKVMADLFGKIGWVNDILSLVAYLVVLVAAGSVLASIYNTMNERKREFAILRALGAGRSTVFAAIIAEAASIAAIGTISGYLVYAAIMSVAAVIVREQTGVVLDPFRFEWVLVLTPAAMILLGAVAGIIPAVKAYSTDVAANLAPAT
;
A
#
# COMPACT_ATOMS: atom_id res chain seq x y z
N GLY A 1 22.74 16.17 -58.95
CA GLY A 1 23.33 15.28 -57.93
C GLY A 1 22.24 14.99 -56.92
N LYS A 2 21.67 13.79 -56.95
CA LYS A 2 22.05 12.64 -56.11
C LYS A 2 21.80 12.90 -54.62
N ALA A 3 20.61 12.47 -54.21
CA ALA A 3 20.31 11.80 -52.95
C ALA A 3 21.01 12.36 -51.69
N ALA A 4 20.36 13.35 -51.06
CA ALA A 4 20.38 13.45 -49.61
C ALA A 4 19.58 12.25 -49.07
N THR A 5 20.25 11.12 -49.00
CA THR A 5 19.74 9.88 -48.38
C THR A 5 19.24 10.21 -46.99
N LEU A 6 17.94 9.98 -46.81
CA LEU A 6 17.22 10.07 -45.56
C LEU A 6 18.00 9.37 -44.44
N ALA A 7 18.62 10.14 -43.54
CA ALA A 7 18.71 9.72 -42.16
C ALA A 7 17.28 9.73 -41.64
N TRP A 8 16.64 8.56 -41.60
CA TRP A 8 15.36 8.32 -40.93
C TRP A 8 15.30 9.13 -39.64
N PRO A 9 14.20 9.85 -39.31
CA PRO A 9 14.14 10.65 -38.09
C PRO A 9 13.90 9.71 -36.89
N ILE A 10 14.86 8.82 -36.62
CA ILE A 10 14.85 7.86 -35.51
C ILE A 10 14.59 8.65 -34.23
N GLY A 11 15.20 9.83 -34.06
CA GLY A 11 14.94 10.70 -32.91
C GLY A 11 13.48 11.13 -32.76
N LYS A 12 12.78 11.45 -33.87
CA LYS A 12 11.37 11.89 -33.81
C LYS A 12 10.42 10.71 -33.60
N VAL A 13 10.67 9.57 -34.25
CA VAL A 13 9.88 8.34 -34.05
C VAL A 13 10.10 7.77 -32.65
N MET A 14 11.33 7.78 -32.15
CA MET A 14 11.62 7.39 -30.77
C MET A 14 11.00 8.36 -29.77
N ALA A 15 11.07 9.67 -30.00
CA ALA A 15 10.40 10.66 -29.14
C ALA A 15 8.87 10.47 -29.12
N ASP A 16 8.25 10.19 -30.27
CA ASP A 16 6.82 9.87 -30.34
C ASP A 16 6.48 8.53 -29.64
N LEU A 17 7.34 7.50 -29.75
CA LEU A 17 7.15 6.24 -29.02
C LEU A 17 7.32 6.42 -27.51
N PHE A 18 8.35 7.14 -27.06
CA PHE A 18 8.54 7.46 -25.64
C PHE A 18 7.42 8.35 -25.11
N GLY A 19 6.93 9.32 -25.88
CA GLY A 19 5.74 10.10 -25.55
C GLY A 19 4.49 9.24 -25.42
N LYS A 20 4.32 8.23 -26.29
CA LYS A 20 3.26 7.23 -26.21
C LYS A 20 3.45 6.19 -25.09
N ILE A 21 4.62 6.03 -24.51
CA ILE A 21 4.83 5.14 -23.34
C ILE A 21 4.67 5.93 -22.04
N GLY A 22 5.04 7.20 -22.02
CA GLY A 22 4.92 8.08 -20.85
C GLY A 22 3.50 8.19 -20.32
N TRP A 23 2.52 8.48 -21.18
CA TRP A 23 1.12 8.60 -20.74
C TRP A 23 0.54 7.29 -20.18
N VAL A 24 0.99 6.12 -20.69
CA VAL A 24 0.57 4.81 -20.16
C VAL A 24 1.09 4.62 -18.75
N ASN A 25 2.35 4.96 -18.50
CA ASN A 25 2.93 4.89 -17.15
C ASN A 25 2.20 5.80 -16.17
N ASP A 26 1.85 7.03 -16.59
CA ASP A 26 1.12 7.98 -15.74
C ASP A 26 -0.28 7.47 -15.36
N ILE A 27 -1.00 6.86 -16.32
CA ILE A 27 -2.30 6.26 -16.05
C ILE A 27 -2.17 5.06 -15.11
N LEU A 28 -1.20 4.17 -15.32
CA LEU A 28 -0.96 3.03 -14.45
C LEU A 28 -0.60 3.48 -13.03
N SER A 29 0.20 4.54 -12.90
CA SER A 29 0.53 5.15 -11.61
C SER A 29 -0.71 5.73 -10.92
N LEU A 30 -1.57 6.44 -11.65
CA LEU A 30 -2.83 6.96 -11.13
C LEU A 30 -3.74 5.83 -10.62
N VAL A 31 -3.88 4.75 -11.39
CA VAL A 31 -4.65 3.57 -10.98
C VAL A 31 -4.06 2.95 -9.73
N ALA A 32 -2.73 2.82 -9.64
CA ALA A 32 -2.07 2.31 -8.43
C ALA A 32 -2.39 3.17 -7.20
N TYR A 33 -2.35 4.51 -7.32
CA TYR A 33 -2.73 5.39 -6.22
C TYR A 33 -4.21 5.25 -5.81
N LEU A 34 -5.12 5.08 -6.78
CA LEU A 34 -6.53 4.83 -6.48
C LEU A 34 -6.74 3.50 -5.74
N VAL A 35 -6.03 2.44 -6.13
CA VAL A 35 -6.07 1.15 -5.43
C VAL A 35 -5.57 1.30 -3.99
N VAL A 36 -4.47 2.02 -3.78
CA VAL A 36 -3.94 2.31 -2.43
C VAL A 36 -4.98 3.08 -1.59
N LEU A 37 -5.66 4.06 -2.18
CA LEU A 37 -6.70 4.82 -1.50
C LEU A 37 -7.88 3.93 -1.06
N VAL A 38 -8.37 3.08 -1.96
CA VAL A 38 -9.46 2.14 -1.66
C VAL A 38 -9.03 1.16 -0.57
N ALA A 39 -7.82 0.60 -0.67
CA ALA A 39 -7.28 -0.31 0.33
C ALA A 39 -7.15 0.34 1.72
N ALA A 40 -6.68 1.59 1.78
CA ALA A 40 -6.63 2.36 3.03
C ALA A 40 -8.04 2.55 3.62
N GLY A 41 -9.04 2.87 2.78
CA GLY A 41 -10.45 2.95 3.18
C GLY A 41 -11.00 1.64 3.72
N SER A 42 -10.66 0.50 3.10
CA SER A 42 -11.07 -0.83 3.57
C SER A 42 -10.45 -1.18 4.93
N VAL A 43 -9.16 -0.88 5.14
CA VAL A 43 -8.49 -1.10 6.43
C VAL A 43 -9.14 -0.23 7.52
N LEU A 44 -9.41 1.04 7.21
CA LEU A 44 -10.12 1.95 8.11
C LEU A 44 -11.49 1.41 8.54
N ALA A 45 -12.30 0.97 7.58
CA ALA A 45 -13.62 0.39 7.84
C ALA A 45 -13.53 -0.90 8.67
N SER A 46 -12.56 -1.76 8.37
CA SER A 46 -12.32 -3.00 9.12
C SER A 46 -11.99 -2.71 10.57
N ILE A 47 -11.00 -1.84 10.83
CA ILE A 47 -10.59 -1.46 12.19
C ILE A 47 -11.76 -0.82 12.94
N TYR A 48 -12.55 0.02 12.27
CA TYR A 48 -13.72 0.65 12.88
C TYR A 48 -14.76 -0.38 13.34
N ASN A 49 -15.04 -1.39 12.52
CA ASN A 49 -15.94 -2.48 12.87
C ASN A 49 -15.39 -3.29 14.05
N THR A 50 -14.12 -3.71 13.99
CA THR A 50 -13.46 -4.47 15.05
C THR A 50 -13.45 -3.70 16.38
N MET A 51 -13.19 -2.38 16.34
CA MET A 51 -13.27 -1.54 17.53
C MET A 51 -14.68 -1.53 18.14
N ASN A 52 -15.72 -1.47 17.30
CA ASN A 52 -17.10 -1.42 17.75
C ASN A 52 -17.52 -2.73 18.44
N GLU A 53 -17.05 -3.87 17.92
CA GLU A 53 -17.26 -5.20 18.51
C GLU A 53 -16.48 -5.37 19.84
N ARG A 54 -15.24 -4.86 19.91
CA ARG A 54 -14.34 -5.01 21.06
C ARG A 54 -14.50 -3.94 22.15
N LYS A 55 -15.49 -3.04 22.04
CA LYS A 55 -15.76 -1.99 23.05
C LYS A 55 -15.84 -2.54 24.48
N ARG A 56 -16.47 -3.70 24.65
CA ARG A 56 -16.66 -4.33 25.96
C ARG A 56 -15.34 -4.84 26.55
N GLU A 57 -14.45 -5.38 25.71
CA GLU A 57 -13.10 -5.80 26.12
C GLU A 57 -12.26 -4.60 26.57
N PHE A 58 -12.31 -3.49 25.84
CA PHE A 58 -11.60 -2.26 26.21
C PHE A 58 -12.13 -1.65 27.51
N ALA A 59 -13.44 -1.73 27.78
CA ALA A 59 -14.02 -1.31 29.05
C ALA A 59 -13.50 -2.16 30.23
N ILE A 60 -13.40 -3.48 30.05
CA ILE A 60 -12.83 -4.39 31.07
C ILE A 60 -11.35 -4.11 31.30
N LEU A 61 -10.56 -3.92 30.23
CA LEU A 61 -9.15 -3.55 30.32
C LEU A 61 -8.96 -2.23 31.08
N ARG A 62 -9.80 -1.23 30.83
CA ARG A 62 -9.79 0.03 31.58
C ARG A 62 -10.18 -0.14 33.05
N ALA A 63 -11.12 -1.03 33.37
CA ALA A 63 -11.47 -1.34 34.76
C ALA A 63 -10.31 -2.01 35.51
N LEU A 64 -9.44 -2.73 34.80
CA LEU A 64 -8.19 -3.30 35.32
C LEU A 64 -7.01 -2.31 35.33
N GLY A 65 -7.23 -1.04 34.94
CA GLY A 65 -6.22 0.02 34.98
C GLY A 65 -5.44 0.24 33.68
N ALA A 66 -5.83 -0.40 32.56
CA ALA A 66 -5.18 -0.13 31.27
C ALA A 66 -5.42 1.30 30.80
N GLY A 67 -4.34 1.99 30.42
CA GLY A 67 -4.38 3.37 29.96
C GLY A 67 -4.87 3.53 28.51
N ARG A 68 -5.29 4.75 28.16
CA ARG A 68 -5.64 5.16 26.78
C ARG A 68 -4.52 4.94 25.75
N SER A 69 -3.26 4.92 26.18
CA SER A 69 -2.10 4.59 25.35
C SER A 69 -2.08 3.12 24.93
N THR A 70 -2.58 2.21 25.76
CA THR A 70 -2.63 0.77 25.44
C THR A 70 -3.60 0.49 24.30
N VAL A 71 -4.78 1.13 24.31
CA VAL A 71 -5.77 0.99 23.22
C VAL A 71 -5.23 1.58 21.92
N PHE A 72 -4.59 2.76 21.99
CA PHE A 72 -3.96 3.38 20.84
C PHE A 72 -2.85 2.49 20.24
N ALA A 73 -1.95 1.97 21.08
CA ALA A 73 -0.88 1.07 20.65
C ALA A 73 -1.43 -0.24 20.05
N ALA A 74 -2.49 -0.80 20.62
CA ALA A 74 -3.16 -1.97 20.07
C ALA A 74 -3.73 -1.72 18.66
N ILE A 75 -4.41 -0.59 18.44
CA ILE A 75 -4.98 -0.25 17.12
C ILE A 75 -3.88 -0.04 16.07
N ILE A 76 -2.81 0.67 16.44
CA ILE A 76 -1.66 0.85 15.53
C ILE A 76 -0.98 -0.49 15.23
N ALA A 77 -0.78 -1.33 16.24
CA ALA A 77 -0.18 -2.65 16.04
C ALA A 77 -1.04 -3.55 15.15
N GLU A 78 -2.37 -3.48 15.27
CA GLU A 78 -3.30 -4.20 14.41
C GLU A 78 -3.23 -3.71 12.97
N ALA A 79 -3.28 -2.39 12.74
CA ALA A 79 -3.13 -1.79 11.42
C ALA A 79 -1.78 -2.13 10.77
N ALA A 80 -0.69 -2.03 11.53
CA ALA A 80 0.66 -2.37 11.07
C ALA A 80 0.80 -3.87 10.75
N SER A 81 0.17 -4.75 11.53
CA SER A 81 0.18 -6.19 11.29
C SER A 81 -0.57 -6.55 10.01
N ILE A 82 -1.75 -5.96 9.78
CA ILE A 82 -2.51 -6.11 8.54
C ILE A 82 -1.67 -5.66 7.33
N ALA A 83 -1.03 -4.49 7.44
CA ALA A 83 -0.17 -3.96 6.38
C ALA A 83 1.05 -4.83 6.12
N ALA A 84 1.69 -5.36 7.17
CA ALA A 84 2.84 -6.25 7.06
C ALA A 84 2.47 -7.56 6.35
N ILE A 85 1.36 -8.20 6.75
CA ILE A 85 0.87 -9.42 6.11
C ILE A 85 0.55 -9.15 4.64
N GLY A 86 -0.21 -8.09 4.36
CA GLY A 86 -0.54 -7.70 2.98
C GLY A 86 0.70 -7.43 2.13
N THR A 87 1.73 -6.79 2.70
CA THR A 87 3.00 -6.52 2.03
C THR A 87 3.74 -7.81 1.70
N ILE A 88 3.87 -8.73 2.66
CA ILE A 88 4.52 -10.03 2.46
C ILE A 88 3.79 -10.83 1.37
N SER A 89 2.46 -10.91 1.46
CA SER A 89 1.63 -11.62 0.47
C SER A 89 1.74 -10.98 -0.92
N GLY A 90 1.72 -9.65 -1.00
CA GLY A 90 1.88 -8.91 -2.27
C GLY A 90 3.23 -9.15 -2.92
N TYR A 91 4.31 -9.18 -2.12
CA TYR A 91 5.66 -9.50 -2.61
C TYR A 91 5.76 -10.93 -3.12
N LEU A 92 5.10 -11.88 -2.46
CA LEU A 92 5.09 -13.27 -2.89
C LEU A 92 4.35 -13.43 -4.24
N VAL A 93 3.22 -12.74 -4.41
CA VAL A 93 2.49 -12.69 -5.68
C VAL A 93 3.33 -12.01 -6.76
N TYR A 94 3.99 -10.89 -6.46
CA TYR A 94 4.90 -10.21 -7.37
C TYR A 94 6.03 -11.14 -7.84
N ALA A 95 6.70 -11.84 -6.92
CA ALA A 95 7.78 -12.78 -7.24
C ALA A 95 7.28 -13.93 -8.13
N ALA A 96 6.09 -14.47 -7.85
CA ALA A 96 5.47 -15.51 -8.67
C ALA A 96 5.19 -15.00 -10.10
N ILE A 97 4.57 -13.84 -10.25
CA ILE A 97 4.25 -13.26 -11.57
C ILE A 97 5.54 -12.92 -12.33
N MET A 98 6.50 -12.27 -11.67
CA MET A 98 7.73 -11.79 -12.30
C MET A 98 8.64 -12.94 -12.73
N SER A 99 8.68 -14.04 -11.96
CA SER A 99 9.43 -15.24 -12.37
C SER A 99 8.88 -15.87 -13.64
N VAL A 100 7.55 -15.96 -13.79
CA VAL A 100 6.89 -16.45 -15.01
C VAL A 100 7.10 -15.48 -16.17
N ALA A 101 6.91 -14.18 -15.93
CA ALA A 101 7.09 -13.14 -16.94
C ALA A 101 8.54 -13.10 -17.46
N ALA A 102 9.54 -13.24 -16.59
CA ALA A 102 10.95 -13.25 -16.97
C ALA A 102 11.29 -14.40 -17.94
N VAL A 103 10.70 -15.59 -17.75
CA VAL A 103 10.88 -16.72 -18.67
C VAL A 103 10.32 -16.40 -20.05
N ILE A 104 9.06 -15.91 -20.12
CA ILE A 104 8.38 -15.60 -21.38
C ILE A 104 9.12 -14.48 -22.13
N VAL A 105 9.52 -13.42 -21.44
CA VAL A 105 10.21 -12.28 -22.06
C VAL A 105 11.59 -12.71 -22.60
N ARG A 106 12.31 -13.55 -21.85
CA ARG A 106 13.60 -14.08 -22.30
C ARG A 106 13.46 -14.90 -23.58
N GLU A 107 12.40 -15.71 -23.71
CA GLU A 107 12.14 -16.50 -24.92
C GLU A 107 11.75 -15.65 -26.13
N GLN A 108 10.95 -14.58 -25.93
CA GLN A 108 10.44 -13.77 -27.04
C GLN A 108 11.37 -12.65 -27.51
N THR A 109 12.17 -12.08 -26.60
CA THR A 109 12.97 -10.87 -26.88
C THR A 109 14.47 -11.07 -26.68
N GLY A 110 14.89 -12.19 -26.07
CA GLY A 110 16.29 -12.45 -25.70
C GLY A 110 16.80 -11.58 -24.54
N VAL A 111 15.96 -10.70 -23.98
CA VAL A 111 16.32 -9.84 -22.84
C VAL A 111 16.29 -10.66 -21.56
N VAL A 112 17.41 -10.69 -20.83
CA VAL A 112 17.48 -11.30 -19.50
C VAL A 112 16.95 -10.28 -18.49
N LEU A 113 15.71 -10.49 -18.03
CA LEU A 113 15.24 -9.82 -16.82
C LEU A 113 15.77 -10.60 -15.62
N ASP A 114 16.37 -9.88 -14.67
CA ASP A 114 16.77 -10.43 -13.38
C ASP A 114 15.78 -9.95 -12.31
N PRO A 115 14.70 -10.72 -12.03
CA PRO A 115 13.66 -10.35 -11.06
C PRO A 115 14.17 -10.05 -9.65
N PHE A 116 15.34 -10.60 -9.29
CA PHE A 116 15.90 -10.53 -7.94
C PHE A 116 17.10 -9.59 -7.84
N ARG A 117 17.36 -8.79 -8.88
CA ARG A 117 18.37 -7.75 -8.80
C ARG A 117 18.04 -6.83 -7.63
N PHE A 118 18.99 -6.71 -6.71
CA PHE A 118 18.82 -5.85 -5.54
C PHE A 118 18.75 -4.40 -5.98
N GLU A 119 17.55 -3.83 -5.88
CA GLU A 119 17.25 -2.46 -6.23
C GLU A 119 16.60 -1.80 -5.02
N TRP A 120 16.93 -0.53 -4.72
CA TRP A 120 16.45 0.13 -3.50
C TRP A 120 14.92 0.15 -3.39
N VAL A 121 14.24 0.12 -4.54
CA VAL A 121 12.78 0.06 -4.64
C VAL A 121 12.21 -1.18 -3.94
N LEU A 122 12.91 -2.32 -3.95
CA LEU A 122 12.45 -3.56 -3.32
C LEU A 122 12.42 -3.50 -1.78
N VAL A 123 13.18 -2.59 -1.18
CA VAL A 123 13.17 -2.36 0.28
C VAL A 123 12.31 -1.16 0.63
N LEU A 124 12.33 -0.11 -0.20
CA LEU A 124 11.59 1.12 0.07
C LEU A 124 10.07 0.94 -0.07
N THR A 125 9.60 0.19 -1.07
CA THR A 125 8.16 -0.06 -1.24
C THR A 125 7.49 -0.79 -0.08
N PRO A 126 8.03 -1.90 0.47
CA PRO A 126 7.38 -2.57 1.60
C PRO A 126 7.41 -1.71 2.86
N ALA A 127 8.52 -1.00 3.09
CA ALA A 127 8.60 -0.03 4.19
C ALA A 127 7.54 1.08 4.05
N ALA A 128 7.37 1.63 2.84
CA ALA A 128 6.36 2.64 2.55
C ALA A 128 4.92 2.11 2.69
N MET A 129 4.66 0.86 2.29
CA MET A 129 3.35 0.22 2.42
C MET A 129 2.96 0.00 3.89
N ILE A 130 3.89 -0.51 4.69
CA ILE A 130 3.68 -0.70 6.14
C ILE A 130 3.47 0.65 6.82
N LEU A 131 4.29 1.66 6.47
CA LEU A 131 4.15 3.01 6.99
C LEU A 131 2.78 3.61 6.63
N LEU A 132 2.33 3.47 5.37
CA LEU A 132 1.02 3.94 4.93
C LEU A 132 -0.11 3.24 5.69
N GLY A 133 -0.03 1.94 5.90
CA GLY A 133 -1.01 1.19 6.69
C GLY A 133 -1.06 1.66 8.15
N ALA A 134 0.09 1.88 8.77
CA ALA A 134 0.17 2.44 10.11
C ALA A 134 -0.43 3.86 10.18
N VAL A 135 -0.13 4.72 9.20
CA VAL A 135 -0.68 6.08 9.10
C VAL A 135 -2.18 6.05 8.90
N ALA A 136 -2.72 5.14 8.08
CA ALA A 136 -4.16 4.95 7.94
C ALA A 136 -4.81 4.59 9.28
N GLY A 137 -4.15 3.74 10.09
CA GLY A 137 -4.60 3.38 11.44
C GLY A 137 -4.63 4.54 12.46
N ILE A 138 -3.98 5.68 12.19
CA ILE A 138 -3.96 6.84 13.10
C ILE A 138 -5.37 7.44 13.23
N ILE A 139 -6.13 7.54 12.14
CA ILE A 139 -7.47 8.14 12.14
C ILE A 139 -8.42 7.44 13.15
N PRO A 140 -8.62 6.10 13.08
CA PRO A 140 -9.46 5.40 14.04
C PRO A 140 -8.85 5.40 15.44
N ALA A 141 -7.51 5.34 15.56
CA ALA A 141 -6.84 5.37 16.86
C ALA A 141 -7.04 6.71 17.60
N VAL A 142 -6.98 7.84 16.90
CA VAL A 142 -7.27 9.17 17.47
C VAL A 142 -8.76 9.29 17.83
N LYS A 143 -9.66 8.75 17.00
CA LYS A 143 -11.09 8.73 17.32
C LYS A 143 -11.42 7.85 18.54
N ALA A 144 -10.70 6.75 18.72
CA ALA A 144 -10.76 5.94 19.94
C ALA A 144 -10.29 6.73 21.15
N TYR A 145 -9.21 7.51 20.99
CA TYR A 145 -8.64 8.35 22.03
C TYR A 145 -9.59 9.48 22.47
N SER A 146 -10.33 10.08 21.53
CA SER A 146 -11.29 11.16 21.80
C SER A 146 -12.65 10.67 22.32
N THR A 147 -12.91 9.36 22.29
CA THR A 147 -14.14 8.79 22.86
C THR A 147 -14.00 8.73 24.37
N ASP A 148 -14.36 9.83 25.02
CA ASP A 148 -14.23 9.99 26.45
C ASP A 148 -15.13 8.99 27.20
N VAL A 149 -14.52 8.21 28.07
CA VAL A 149 -15.22 7.21 28.89
C VAL A 149 -15.91 7.88 30.08
N ALA A 150 -15.56 9.13 30.40
CA ALA A 150 -16.32 9.92 31.37
C ALA A 150 -17.77 10.15 30.91
N ALA A 151 -18.02 10.25 29.60
CA ALA A 151 -19.37 10.40 29.05
C ALA A 151 -20.17 9.09 28.98
N ASN A 152 -19.50 7.92 28.98
CA ASN A 152 -20.16 6.61 28.85
C ASN A 152 -20.32 5.87 30.20
N LEU A 153 -19.91 6.48 31.31
CA LEU A 153 -20.13 6.00 32.68
C LEU A 153 -21.28 6.73 33.39
N ALA A 154 -21.85 7.78 32.79
CA ALA A 154 -23.09 8.37 33.30
C ALA A 154 -24.24 7.39 32.97
N PRO A 155 -25.01 6.93 33.98
CA PRO A 155 -26.15 6.07 33.71
C PRO A 155 -27.13 6.86 32.83
N ALA A 156 -27.58 6.24 31.74
CA ALA A 156 -28.72 6.75 30.99
C ALA A 156 -29.92 6.76 31.94
N THR A 157 -30.25 7.93 32.48
CA THR A 157 -31.54 8.21 33.10
C THR A 157 -32.59 8.32 32.01
#